data_AF-A0A067NDS2-F1
#
_entry.id   AF-A0A067NDS2-F1
#
_cell.length_a   1.000
_cell.length_b   1.000
_cell.length_c   1.000
_cell.angle_alpha   90.00
_cell.angle_beta   90.00
_cell.angle_gamma   90.00
#
_symmetry.space_group_name_H-M   'P 1'
#
loop_
_entity.id
_entity.type
_entity.pdbx_description
1 polymer ?
#
loop_
_entity_poly.entity_id
_entity_poly.type
_entity_poly.pdbx_seq_one_letter_code
_entity_poly.pdbx_strand_id
1 'polypeptide(L)'
;MQTYSGGAPPPKLGNALSAAGVVTRPIYGATEFGAPTHWVPSDGERMNGEWQWIRFCDNVEIKMVPQGDGTYELCVLRGDTDHINVYNMPDNAGYASSDLFQKHPTKKGLWKMVGRKDDVIVHTTGEKTVPGPLEDIISSHPGIQGVIIFGEQQNHPGVLIELKDGTRYPRTDEDIKSIRNELWPIIEEANAIAPTFSHIYKDMIIFVPPNKPFPRAGKGTIMRKAALVAYAPEIESLYDTLEGVKSSAGGGPELWTEDHLRKWLAEQITDLVPNATISPTIDFSEQGFDSLIGTLLRHRIVGALQSRQQDVPQTLVYDHPTIEKLARAMAAYVLGSDLSSVDRLSLINSVIERHISRLAPMGSTNVSPPSDDGTIVLLTGSTGGLGSHILSGLLKSSAVATVYTLNRPGISAISERQTRSFRDRGLDTSLLDSKKLVSLEGDLTKSDLGLHSLVYAKLKDTVTIIIHNAWRLDFNLPLPAFYPLITGSVNLINLARQGPHASSTRFLFSSSISAVQSWKSDKPVPEETILDAGVAIGLGYGESKYVLERILAASDIPSCSIRIGQVCGGELSGAWSMTDWVPIMVKTSLSLNALPNAKGVRTSFA
;
A
#
# COMPACT_ATOMS: atom_id res chain seq x y z
N MET A 1 4.42 -24.14 41.22
CA MET A 1 3.70 -23.78 39.98
C MET A 1 2.99 -22.48 40.25
N GLN A 2 3.30 -21.43 39.50
CA GLN A 2 2.60 -20.14 39.60
C GLN A 2 1.62 -20.02 38.44
N THR A 3 0.51 -19.35 38.66
CA THR A 3 -0.51 -19.12 37.63
C THR A 3 -0.78 -17.64 37.47
N TYR A 4 -1.10 -17.20 36.26
CA TYR A 4 -1.55 -15.83 35.99
C TYR A 4 -2.88 -15.86 35.24
N SER A 5 -3.69 -14.82 35.43
CA SER A 5 -5.04 -14.70 34.85
C SER A 5 -5.43 -13.23 34.69
N GLY A 6 -6.40 -12.94 33.81
CA GLY A 6 -6.90 -11.57 33.62
C GLY A 6 -6.02 -10.67 32.73
N GLY A 7 -5.02 -11.26 32.08
CA GLY A 7 -4.05 -10.62 31.19
C GLY A 7 -2.74 -11.41 31.19
N ALA A 8 -2.04 -11.45 30.05
CA ALA A 8 -0.70 -12.05 30.01
C ALA A 8 0.33 -11.06 30.58
N PRO A 9 1.35 -11.52 31.31
CA PRO A 9 2.48 -10.67 31.62
C PRO A 9 3.23 -10.30 30.33
N PRO A 10 3.94 -9.16 30.29
CA PRO A 10 4.75 -8.77 29.14
C PRO A 10 5.71 -9.89 28.72
N PRO A 11 5.88 -10.18 27.41
CA PRO A 11 6.66 -11.31 26.94
C PRO A 11 8.08 -11.39 27.51
N LYS A 12 8.77 -10.24 27.65
CA LYS A 12 10.10 -10.17 28.27
C LYS A 12 10.12 -10.70 29.71
N LEU A 13 9.14 -10.30 30.52
CA LEU A 13 9.03 -10.74 31.91
C LEU A 13 8.73 -12.23 32.00
N GLY A 14 7.75 -12.71 31.24
CA GLY A 14 7.40 -14.13 31.26
C GLY A 14 8.52 -15.03 30.72
N ASN A 15 9.24 -14.59 29.68
CA ASN A 15 10.42 -15.29 29.18
C ASN A 15 11.56 -15.33 30.23
N ALA A 16 11.81 -14.22 30.93
CA ALA A 16 12.80 -14.17 32.00
C ALA A 16 12.45 -15.12 33.16
N LEU A 17 11.17 -15.15 33.58
CA LEU A 17 10.67 -16.08 34.60
C LEU A 17 10.81 -17.54 34.16
N SER A 18 10.43 -17.85 32.91
CA SER A 18 10.57 -19.19 32.35
C SER A 18 12.04 -19.62 32.25
N ALA A 19 12.95 -18.70 31.86
CA ALA A 19 14.38 -18.97 31.78
C ALA A 19 15.02 -19.19 33.16
N ALA A 20 14.51 -18.51 34.19
CA ALA A 20 14.90 -18.72 35.59
C ALA A 20 14.34 -20.03 36.20
N GLY A 21 13.64 -20.86 35.41
CA GLY A 21 13.07 -22.13 35.87
C GLY A 21 11.74 -22.00 36.62
N VAL A 22 11.11 -20.81 36.62
CA VAL A 22 9.79 -20.63 37.22
C VAL A 22 8.74 -21.26 36.30
N VAL A 23 8.06 -22.28 36.81
CA VAL A 23 6.94 -22.92 36.10
C VAL A 23 5.69 -22.04 36.24
N THR A 24 5.42 -21.25 35.21
CA THR A 24 4.23 -20.39 35.08
C THR A 24 3.18 -21.03 34.16
N ARG A 25 1.89 -20.84 34.46
CA ARG A 25 0.78 -21.30 33.62
C ARG A 25 -0.30 -20.22 33.43
N PRO A 26 -0.83 -20.06 32.21
CA PRO A 26 -1.97 -19.19 31.98
C PRO A 26 -3.25 -19.87 32.48
N ILE A 27 -4.10 -19.11 33.15
CA ILE A 27 -5.50 -19.45 33.38
C ILE A 27 -6.33 -18.49 32.56
N TYR A 28 -7.03 -19.03 31.56
CA TYR A 28 -8.04 -18.32 30.80
C TYR A 28 -9.44 -18.68 31.30
N GLY A 29 -10.28 -17.66 31.40
CA GLY A 29 -11.67 -17.77 31.82
C GLY A 29 -12.37 -16.43 31.80
N ALA A 30 -13.69 -16.49 31.79
CA ALA A 30 -14.57 -15.33 31.91
C ALA A 30 -15.71 -15.64 32.88
N THR A 31 -16.39 -14.60 33.36
CA THR A 31 -17.54 -14.76 34.27
C THR A 31 -18.66 -15.56 33.61
N GLU A 32 -18.78 -15.43 32.28
CA GLU A 32 -19.85 -15.96 31.45
C GLU A 32 -19.73 -17.47 31.20
N PHE A 33 -18.54 -18.06 31.28
CA PHE A 33 -18.33 -19.49 30.99
C PHE A 33 -17.33 -20.18 31.94
N GLY A 34 -16.95 -19.52 33.03
CA GLY A 34 -15.97 -20.03 33.99
C GLY A 34 -14.56 -20.09 33.42
N ALA A 35 -13.75 -21.04 33.89
CA ALA A 35 -12.34 -21.20 33.49
C ALA A 35 -12.13 -22.53 32.76
N PRO A 36 -12.29 -22.57 31.42
CA PRO A 36 -12.20 -23.80 30.62
C PRO A 36 -10.75 -24.25 30.37
N THR A 37 -9.80 -23.78 31.18
CA THR A 37 -8.37 -24.10 31.03
C THR A 37 -8.04 -25.41 31.71
N HIS A 38 -7.19 -26.24 31.11
CA HIS A 38 -6.74 -27.49 31.71
C HIS A 38 -5.69 -27.23 32.81
N TRP A 39 -6.06 -27.50 34.06
CA TRP A 39 -5.28 -27.11 35.25
C TRP A 39 -4.13 -28.08 35.58
N VAL A 40 -4.34 -29.39 35.41
CA VAL A 40 -3.42 -30.45 35.85
C VAL A 40 -2.60 -30.93 34.64
N PRO A 41 -1.25 -31.03 34.71
CA PRO A 41 -0.49 -31.68 33.65
C PRO A 41 -0.89 -33.16 33.55
N SER A 42 -1.13 -33.65 32.34
CA SER A 42 -0.94 -35.07 32.05
C SER A 42 0.53 -35.43 32.29
N ASP A 43 0.80 -36.56 32.95
CA ASP A 43 2.15 -37.00 33.31
C ASP A 43 3.10 -36.91 32.09
N GLY A 44 4.16 -36.09 32.22
CA GLY A 44 5.20 -35.93 31.20
C GLY A 44 5.20 -34.61 30.42
N GLU A 45 4.16 -33.78 30.46
CA GLU A 45 4.17 -32.46 29.79
C GLU A 45 4.96 -31.41 30.60
N ARG A 46 6.29 -31.39 30.43
CA ARG A 46 7.11 -30.23 30.80
C ARG A 46 6.98 -29.17 29.70
N MET A 47 6.08 -28.21 29.88
CA MET A 47 5.92 -27.02 29.03
C MET A 47 7.09 -26.02 29.23
N ASN A 48 8.32 -26.47 28.99
CA ASN A 48 9.50 -25.61 29.07
C ASN A 48 9.46 -24.55 27.96
N GLY A 49 9.36 -23.26 28.33
CA GLY A 49 9.32 -22.15 27.38
C GLY A 49 7.95 -21.86 26.77
N GLU A 50 6.91 -22.60 27.17
CA GLU A 50 5.56 -22.48 26.60
C GLU A 50 4.56 -21.81 27.56
N TRP A 51 5.05 -20.92 28.42
CA TRP A 51 4.27 -20.27 29.47
C TRP A 51 3.07 -19.46 28.96
N GLN A 52 3.03 -19.08 27.67
CA GLN A 52 1.93 -18.33 27.03
C GLN A 52 0.84 -19.21 26.43
N TRP A 53 1.05 -20.53 26.35
CA TRP A 53 0.18 -21.43 25.62
C TRP A 53 -0.84 -22.09 26.55
N ILE A 54 -2.10 -22.03 26.13
CA ILE A 54 -3.27 -22.52 26.85
C ILE A 54 -3.74 -23.82 26.21
N ARG A 55 -4.01 -24.81 27.05
CA ARG A 55 -4.76 -26.02 26.70
C ARG A 55 -6.12 -25.91 27.36
N PHE A 56 -7.18 -26.18 26.60
CA PHE A 56 -8.54 -26.19 27.14
C PHE A 56 -8.93 -27.60 27.60
N CYS A 57 -9.88 -27.69 28.54
CA CYS A 57 -10.37 -28.97 29.02
C CYS A 57 -11.27 -29.67 28.00
N ASP A 58 -11.15 -31.01 27.92
CA ASP A 58 -11.96 -31.83 27.02
C ASP A 58 -13.45 -31.91 27.42
N ASN A 59 -13.78 -31.55 28.67
CA ASN A 59 -15.16 -31.52 29.17
C ASN A 59 -15.91 -30.21 28.85
N VAL A 60 -15.27 -29.29 28.13
CA VAL A 60 -15.89 -28.06 27.65
C VAL A 60 -15.87 -28.08 26.12
N GLU A 61 -17.04 -27.97 25.50
CA GLU A 61 -17.13 -27.96 24.05
C GLU A 61 -16.69 -26.60 23.51
N ILE A 62 -15.53 -26.55 22.84
CA ILE A 62 -14.95 -25.31 22.31
C ILE A 62 -14.86 -25.39 20.80
N LYS A 63 -15.37 -24.35 20.15
CA LYS A 63 -15.26 -24.14 18.71
C LYS A 63 -14.35 -22.96 18.43
N MET A 64 -13.30 -23.21 17.67
CA MET A 64 -12.37 -22.18 17.17
C MET A 64 -12.82 -21.72 15.78
N VAL A 65 -13.41 -20.54 15.68
CA VAL A 65 -13.99 -19.99 14.45
C VAL A 65 -12.92 -19.17 13.70
N PRO A 66 -12.48 -19.58 12.49
CA PRO A 66 -11.42 -18.89 11.76
C PRO A 66 -11.84 -17.49 11.32
N GLN A 67 -10.96 -16.49 11.46
CA GLN A 67 -11.20 -15.10 11.07
C GLN A 67 -10.60 -14.72 9.70
N GLY A 68 -9.81 -15.62 9.08
CA GLY A 68 -9.23 -15.44 7.75
C GLY A 68 -7.81 -14.84 7.72
N ASP A 69 -7.28 -14.39 8.86
CA ASP A 69 -5.94 -13.82 9.03
C ASP A 69 -4.97 -14.74 9.81
N GLY A 70 -5.35 -16.01 9.97
CA GLY A 70 -4.62 -16.99 10.78
C GLY A 70 -4.99 -16.97 12.27
N THR A 71 -5.89 -16.09 12.71
CA THR A 71 -6.47 -16.10 14.05
C THR A 71 -7.83 -16.80 14.09
N TYR A 72 -8.22 -17.22 15.30
CA TYR A 72 -9.46 -17.95 15.57
C TYR A 72 -10.18 -17.32 16.76
N GLU A 73 -11.47 -17.06 16.62
CA GLU A 73 -12.34 -16.65 17.73
C GLU A 73 -12.75 -17.88 18.55
N LEU A 74 -12.62 -17.80 19.87
CA LEU A 74 -13.06 -18.85 20.78
C LEU A 74 -14.57 -18.72 21.05
N CYS A 75 -15.33 -19.76 20.69
CA CYS A 75 -16.72 -19.93 21.08
C CYS A 75 -16.84 -21.12 22.02
N VAL A 76 -17.41 -20.91 23.21
CA VAL A 76 -17.77 -21.99 24.13
C VAL A 76 -19.18 -22.44 23.78
N LEU A 77 -19.33 -23.68 23.32
CA LEU A 77 -20.62 -24.24 22.93
C LEU A 77 -21.34 -24.84 24.13
N ARG A 78 -22.67 -24.84 24.04
CA ARG A 78 -23.55 -25.53 24.98
C ARG A 78 -23.31 -27.04 24.90
N GLY A 79 -23.06 -27.68 26.03
CA GLY A 79 -22.74 -29.11 26.11
C GLY A 79 -23.57 -29.84 27.17
N ASP A 80 -23.46 -31.17 27.23
CA ASP A 80 -24.31 -31.99 28.10
C ASP A 80 -24.12 -31.74 29.62
N THR A 81 -23.02 -31.10 30.02
CA THR A 81 -22.67 -30.80 31.43
C THR A 81 -22.69 -29.29 31.75
N ASP A 82 -23.49 -28.49 31.01
CA ASP A 82 -23.55 -27.02 30.99
C ASP A 82 -23.01 -26.26 32.24
N HIS A 83 -21.90 -25.53 32.04
CA HIS A 83 -21.31 -24.56 32.99
C HIS A 83 -21.27 -23.12 32.45
N ILE A 84 -22.04 -22.83 31.40
CA ILE A 84 -22.15 -21.48 30.81
C ILE A 84 -23.20 -20.67 31.58
N ASN A 85 -22.79 -19.53 32.14
CA ASN A 85 -23.63 -18.61 32.88
C ASN A 85 -24.40 -17.63 31.97
N VAL A 86 -23.88 -17.33 30.78
CA VAL A 86 -24.49 -16.38 29.83
C VAL A 86 -24.36 -16.89 28.39
N TYR A 87 -25.42 -16.75 27.60
CA TYR A 87 -25.45 -17.12 26.17
C TYR A 87 -25.57 -15.85 25.32
N ASN A 88 -24.81 -15.76 24.23
CA ASN A 88 -24.86 -14.63 23.29
C ASN A 88 -24.86 -15.04 21.80
N MET A 89 -24.83 -16.35 21.51
CA MET A 89 -24.94 -16.87 20.15
C MET A 89 -26.41 -17.13 19.78
N PRO A 90 -26.77 -17.13 18.48
CA PRO A 90 -28.12 -17.50 18.03
C PRO A 90 -28.58 -18.84 18.62
N ASP A 91 -29.88 -18.96 18.90
CA ASP A 91 -30.52 -20.14 19.49
C ASP A 91 -29.93 -20.60 20.84
N ASN A 92 -29.23 -19.72 21.56
CA ASN A 92 -28.50 -20.04 22.78
C ASN A 92 -27.52 -21.22 22.59
N ALA A 93 -26.93 -21.33 21.39
CA ALA A 93 -25.99 -22.40 21.06
C ALA A 93 -24.67 -22.33 21.86
N GLY A 94 -24.40 -21.21 22.53
CA GLY A 94 -23.20 -21.01 23.34
C GLY A 94 -22.87 -19.54 23.59
N TYR A 95 -21.60 -19.28 23.90
CA TYR A 95 -21.02 -17.98 24.14
C TYR A 95 -19.82 -17.72 23.21
N ALA A 96 -19.93 -16.74 22.32
CA ALA A 96 -18.83 -16.18 21.55
C ALA A 96 -18.07 -15.17 22.42
N SER A 97 -16.78 -15.42 22.69
CA SER A 97 -16.02 -14.63 23.65
C SER A 97 -15.47 -13.31 23.08
N SER A 98 -15.50 -13.15 21.75
CA SER A 98 -14.71 -12.15 21.03
C SER A 98 -13.20 -12.27 21.25
N ASP A 99 -12.68 -13.33 21.88
CA ASP A 99 -11.24 -13.48 22.13
C ASP A 99 -10.57 -14.24 20.99
N LEU A 100 -9.47 -13.67 20.48
CA LEU A 100 -8.72 -14.18 19.36
C LEU A 100 -7.53 -15.02 19.83
N PHE A 101 -7.37 -16.18 19.21
CA PHE A 101 -6.32 -17.16 19.49
C PHE A 101 -5.53 -17.52 18.24
N GLN A 102 -4.25 -17.81 18.42
CA GLN A 102 -3.38 -18.43 17.44
C GLN A 102 -3.06 -19.87 17.82
N LYS A 103 -3.03 -20.75 16.82
CA LYS A 103 -2.67 -22.16 16.98
C LYS A 103 -1.16 -22.32 17.13
N HIS A 104 -0.71 -23.17 18.05
CA HIS A 104 0.70 -23.48 18.17
C HIS A 104 1.25 -24.11 16.87
N PRO A 105 2.42 -23.66 16.35
CA PRO A 105 2.96 -24.15 15.08
C PRO A 105 3.20 -25.66 15.03
N THR A 106 3.75 -26.25 16.10
CA THR A 106 4.13 -27.67 16.15
C THR A 106 3.28 -28.56 17.08
N LYS A 107 2.70 -28.04 18.16
CA LYS A 107 1.98 -28.83 19.17
C LYS A 107 0.46 -28.72 19.02
N LYS A 108 -0.20 -29.86 18.79
CA LYS A 108 -1.66 -29.90 18.61
C LYS A 108 -2.38 -29.64 19.95
N GLY A 109 -3.39 -28.76 19.92
CA GLY A 109 -4.25 -28.46 21.06
C GLY A 109 -3.77 -27.31 21.96
N LEU A 110 -2.64 -26.68 21.63
CA LEU A 110 -2.15 -25.49 22.30
C LEU A 110 -2.52 -24.22 21.54
N TRP A 111 -3.00 -23.23 22.29
CA TRP A 111 -3.49 -21.97 21.76
C TRP A 111 -2.89 -20.79 22.53
N LYS A 112 -2.56 -19.71 21.83
CA LYS A 112 -2.08 -18.47 22.44
C LYS A 112 -3.12 -17.38 22.20
N MET A 113 -3.59 -16.74 23.26
CA MET A 113 -4.45 -15.56 23.13
C MET A 113 -3.63 -14.40 22.57
N VAL A 114 -4.15 -13.72 21.56
CA VAL A 114 -3.46 -12.59 20.90
C VAL A 114 -4.17 -11.26 21.08
N GLY A 115 -5.44 -11.26 21.45
CA GLY A 115 -6.22 -10.04 21.70
C GLY A 115 -7.71 -10.31 21.67
N ARG A 116 -8.51 -9.25 21.62
CA ARG A 116 -9.95 -9.34 21.40
C ARG A 116 -10.33 -8.76 20.05
N LYS A 117 -11.33 -9.36 19.42
CA LYS A 117 -11.96 -8.91 18.18
C LYS A 117 -12.52 -7.50 18.29
N ASP A 118 -13.08 -7.16 19.45
CA ASP A 118 -13.66 -5.83 19.73
C ASP A 118 -12.59 -4.75 20.01
N ASP A 119 -11.32 -5.16 20.15
CA ASP A 119 -10.19 -4.27 20.39
C ASP A 119 -9.33 -4.06 19.12
N VAL A 120 -9.70 -4.69 17.99
CA VAL A 120 -9.01 -4.51 16.71
C VAL A 120 -9.32 -3.11 16.19
N ILE A 121 -8.27 -2.34 15.92
CA ILE A 121 -8.36 -1.00 15.37
C ILE A 121 -8.45 -1.11 13.85
N VAL A 122 -9.47 -0.49 13.25
CA VAL A 122 -9.65 -0.45 11.80
C VAL A 122 -9.34 0.96 11.30
N HIS A 123 -8.32 1.06 10.45
CA HIS A 123 -7.90 2.33 9.84
C HIS A 123 -8.83 2.75 8.70
N THR A 124 -8.72 4.01 8.25
CA THR A 124 -9.44 4.54 7.07
C THR A 124 -9.18 3.73 5.79
N THR A 125 -7.99 3.13 5.68
CA THR A 125 -7.58 2.25 4.58
C THR A 125 -8.28 0.88 4.62
N GLY A 126 -8.93 0.54 5.73
CA GLY A 126 -9.49 -0.78 6.01
C GLY A 126 -8.46 -1.78 6.56
N GLU A 127 -7.21 -1.36 6.74
CA GLU A 127 -6.17 -2.14 7.41
C GLU A 127 -6.48 -2.30 8.90
N LYS A 128 -6.08 -3.44 9.47
CA LYS A 128 -6.44 -3.84 10.83
C LYS A 128 -5.20 -3.91 11.70
N THR A 129 -5.16 -3.06 12.72
CA THR A 129 -4.12 -3.08 13.75
C THR A 129 -4.64 -3.84 14.98
N VAL A 130 -3.88 -4.85 15.40
CA VAL A 130 -4.15 -5.58 16.65
C VAL A 130 -3.27 -4.97 17.74
N PRO A 131 -3.82 -4.17 18.67
CA PRO A 131 -2.98 -3.36 19.58
C PRO A 131 -2.31 -4.17 20.69
N GLY A 132 -2.90 -5.27 21.15
CA GLY A 132 -2.43 -6.04 22.31
C GLY A 132 -0.94 -6.40 22.29
N PRO A 133 -0.42 -7.06 21.22
CA PRO A 133 1.01 -7.40 21.13
C PRO A 133 1.95 -6.20 21.19
N LEU A 134 1.54 -5.05 20.64
CA LEU A 134 2.31 -3.81 20.65
C LEU A 134 2.31 -3.18 22.05
N GLU A 135 1.14 -3.09 22.67
CA GLU A 135 0.98 -2.58 24.04
C GLU A 135 1.78 -3.41 25.05
N ASP A 136 1.82 -4.74 24.89
CA ASP A 136 2.59 -5.65 25.75
C ASP A 136 4.10 -5.37 25.70
N ILE A 137 4.64 -5.07 24.51
CA ILE A 137 6.06 -4.71 24.33
C ILE A 137 6.33 -3.36 24.99
N ILE A 138 5.50 -2.36 24.70
CA ILE A 138 5.67 -1.00 25.23
C ILE A 138 5.55 -1.01 26.77
N SER A 139 4.60 -1.75 27.32
CA SER A 139 4.38 -1.89 28.77
C SER A 139 5.52 -2.61 29.50
N SER A 140 6.46 -3.25 28.78
CA SER A 140 7.65 -3.84 29.40
C SER A 140 8.70 -2.80 29.82
N HIS A 141 8.55 -1.53 29.43
CA HIS A 141 9.47 -0.46 29.81
C HIS A 141 9.32 -0.09 31.30
N PRO A 142 10.40 0.02 32.09
CA PRO A 142 10.33 0.24 33.54
C PRO A 142 9.62 1.54 33.97
N GLY A 143 9.66 2.57 33.12
CA GLY A 143 9.03 3.87 33.36
C GLY A 143 7.55 3.97 32.97
N ILE A 144 6.96 2.92 32.40
CA ILE A 144 5.58 2.93 31.90
C ILE A 144 4.67 2.15 32.86
N GLN A 145 3.52 2.73 33.20
CA GLN A 145 2.50 2.16 34.08
C GLN A 145 1.25 1.70 33.31
N GLY A 146 0.96 2.33 32.18
CA GLY A 146 -0.18 1.96 31.33
C GLY A 146 0.03 2.39 29.89
N VAL A 147 -0.49 1.60 28.96
CA VAL A 147 -0.43 1.85 27.52
C VAL A 147 -1.79 1.57 26.90
N ILE A 148 -2.25 2.44 26.02
CA ILE A 148 -3.38 2.19 25.13
C ILE A 148 -3.03 2.69 23.74
N ILE A 149 -3.15 1.83 22.74
CA ILE A 149 -3.07 2.24 21.34
C ILE A 149 -4.46 2.71 20.88
N PHE A 150 -4.48 3.79 20.10
CA PHE A 150 -5.66 4.38 19.48
C PHE A 150 -5.44 4.55 17.97
N GLY A 151 -6.48 4.95 17.24
CA GLY A 151 -6.41 5.22 15.79
C GLY A 151 -7.53 4.60 14.97
N GLU A 152 -8.66 4.30 15.61
CA GLU A 152 -9.88 3.85 14.93
C GLU A 152 -10.35 4.90 13.93
N GLN A 153 -10.59 4.50 12.68
CA GLN A 153 -10.97 5.38 11.57
C GLN A 153 -9.96 6.51 11.31
N GLN A 154 -8.69 6.29 11.64
CA GLN A 154 -7.60 7.21 11.36
C GLN A 154 -6.58 6.56 10.43
N ASN A 155 -5.78 7.38 9.74
CA ASN A 155 -4.79 6.88 8.79
C ASN A 155 -3.66 6.09 9.46
N HIS A 156 -3.32 6.41 10.71
CA HIS A 156 -2.21 5.81 11.46
C HIS A 156 -2.56 5.63 12.93
N PRO A 157 -2.03 4.59 13.60
CA PRO A 157 -2.21 4.41 15.02
C PRO A 157 -1.37 5.40 15.83
N GLY A 158 -1.86 5.72 17.03
CA GLY A 158 -1.08 6.40 18.06
C GLY A 158 -1.17 5.70 19.40
N VAL A 159 -0.43 6.21 20.38
CA VAL A 159 -0.32 5.58 21.70
C VAL A 159 -0.45 6.60 22.82
N LEU A 160 -1.29 6.27 23.80
CA LEU A 160 -1.37 6.92 25.09
C LEU A 160 -0.46 6.20 26.07
N ILE A 161 0.47 6.92 26.69
CA ILE A 161 1.43 6.39 27.66
C ILE A 161 1.21 7.06 29.01
N GLU A 162 0.85 6.26 30.01
CA GLU A 162 0.82 6.66 31.42
C GLU A 162 2.16 6.28 32.06
N LEU A 163 2.90 7.29 32.51
CA LEU A 163 4.19 7.12 33.16
C LEU A 163 4.01 6.73 34.64
N LYS A 164 4.96 5.94 35.15
CA LYS A 164 4.93 5.46 36.53
C LYS A 164 5.26 6.57 37.53
N ASP A 165 4.63 6.53 38.71
CA ASP A 165 4.92 7.43 39.83
C ASP A 165 6.42 7.52 40.14
N GLY A 166 6.97 8.74 40.12
CA GLY A 166 8.40 9.01 40.28
C GLY A 166 9.16 9.26 38.97
N THR A 167 8.54 9.01 37.82
CA THR A 167 9.09 9.37 36.50
C THR A 167 8.79 10.85 36.20
N ARG A 168 9.72 11.56 35.54
CA ARG A 168 9.51 12.96 35.14
C ARG A 168 8.36 13.06 34.14
N TYR A 169 7.27 13.74 34.50
CA TYR A 169 6.20 14.06 33.56
C TYR A 169 6.60 15.27 32.68
N PRO A 170 6.40 15.22 31.34
CA PRO A 170 6.76 16.33 30.45
C PRO A 170 5.93 17.59 30.75
N ARG A 171 6.60 18.74 30.89
CA ARG A 171 5.92 20.04 31.13
C ARG A 171 6.14 21.06 30.01
N THR A 172 7.15 20.87 29.17
CA THR A 172 7.50 21.71 28.03
C THR A 172 7.59 20.87 26.76
N ASP A 173 7.52 21.51 25.59
CA ASP A 173 7.68 20.83 24.29
C ASP A 173 9.05 20.15 24.15
N GLU A 174 10.09 20.73 24.75
CA GLU A 174 11.44 20.17 24.82
C GLU A 174 11.47 18.91 25.68
N ASP A 175 10.74 18.91 26.81
CA ASP A 175 10.61 17.72 27.66
C ASP A 175 9.86 16.60 26.92
N ILE A 176 8.80 16.94 26.17
CA ILE A 176 8.04 15.97 25.36
C ILE A 176 8.98 15.29 24.35
N LYS A 177 9.79 16.07 23.62
CA LYS A 177 10.76 15.53 22.65
C LYS A 177 11.80 14.64 23.34
N SER A 178 12.35 15.07 24.47
CA SER A 178 13.35 14.30 25.21
C SER A 178 12.80 12.95 25.67
N ILE A 179 11.61 12.92 26.26
CA ILE A 179 11.01 11.68 26.78
C ILE A 179 10.57 10.78 25.62
N ARG A 180 10.07 11.34 24.52
CA ARG A 180 9.79 10.56 23.30
C ARG A 180 11.04 9.88 22.76
N ASN A 181 12.19 10.56 22.76
CA ASN A 181 13.47 9.97 22.36
C ASN A 181 13.94 8.87 23.31
N GLU A 182 13.73 9.01 24.61
CA GLU A 182 14.05 7.98 25.59
C GLU A 182 13.20 6.72 25.41
N LEU A 183 11.91 6.88 25.13
CA LEU A 183 10.99 5.76 24.88
C LEU A 183 11.05 5.21 23.46
N TRP A 184 11.71 5.90 22.53
CA TRP A 184 11.74 5.50 21.12
C TRP A 184 12.24 4.06 20.89
N PRO A 185 13.31 3.58 21.56
CA PRO A 185 13.80 2.21 21.35
C PRO A 185 12.75 1.13 21.63
N ILE A 186 11.89 1.31 22.64
CA ILE A 186 10.83 0.31 22.94
C ILE A 186 9.67 0.39 21.94
N ILE A 187 9.40 1.57 21.38
CA ILE A 187 8.42 1.76 20.31
C ILE A 187 8.93 1.14 19.00
N GLU A 188 10.23 1.27 18.68
CA GLU A 188 10.84 0.60 17.52
C GLU A 188 10.77 -0.93 17.64
N GLU A 189 10.99 -1.48 18.84
CA GLU A 189 10.83 -2.92 19.09
C GLU A 189 9.38 -3.37 18.87
N ALA A 190 8.39 -2.56 19.25
CA ALA A 190 6.99 -2.84 18.98
C ALA A 190 6.70 -2.76 17.46
N ASN A 191 7.16 -1.71 16.79
CA ASN A 191 6.98 -1.54 15.34
C ASN A 191 7.62 -2.67 14.53
N ALA A 192 8.73 -3.26 14.98
CA ALA A 192 9.43 -4.35 14.29
C ALA A 192 8.59 -5.62 14.09
N ILE A 193 7.60 -5.86 14.95
CA ILE A 193 6.67 -7.00 14.83
C ILE A 193 5.34 -6.62 14.17
N ALA A 194 5.11 -5.34 13.91
CA ALA A 194 3.89 -4.82 13.30
C ALA A 194 4.04 -4.66 11.77
N PRO A 195 2.96 -4.87 11.00
CA PRO A 195 2.90 -4.39 9.62
C PRO A 195 3.16 -2.88 9.54
N THR A 196 3.68 -2.39 8.40
CA THR A 196 4.03 -0.98 8.21
C THR A 196 2.89 -0.02 8.55
N PHE A 197 1.64 -0.35 8.19
CA PHE A 197 0.46 0.48 8.50
C PHE A 197 0.13 0.56 10.01
N SER A 198 0.66 -0.36 10.83
CA SER A 198 0.50 -0.38 12.28
C SER A 198 1.64 0.31 13.02
N HIS A 199 2.60 0.93 12.31
CA HIS A 199 3.76 1.58 12.93
C HIS A 199 3.34 2.85 13.67
N ILE A 200 3.82 2.98 14.91
CA ILE A 200 3.63 4.16 15.76
C ILE A 200 4.81 5.11 15.55
N TYR A 201 4.51 6.37 15.23
CA TYR A 201 5.51 7.43 15.06
C TYR A 201 5.71 8.25 16.33
N LYS A 202 6.85 8.95 16.46
CA LYS A 202 7.16 9.79 17.63
C LYS A 202 6.07 10.82 17.92
N ASP A 203 5.56 11.44 16.86
CA ASP A 203 4.52 12.46 16.98
C ASP A 203 3.18 11.86 17.45
N MET A 204 2.99 10.56 17.29
CA MET A 204 1.79 9.82 17.67
C MET A 204 1.77 9.39 19.15
N ILE A 205 2.71 9.87 19.97
CA ILE A 205 2.82 9.54 21.39
C ILE A 205 2.20 10.65 22.23
N ILE A 206 1.13 10.35 22.95
CA ILE A 206 0.48 11.23 23.93
C ILE A 206 0.82 10.75 25.34
N PHE A 207 1.29 11.65 26.20
CA PHE A 207 1.52 11.35 27.61
C PHE A 207 0.26 11.64 28.42
N VAL A 208 -0.16 10.67 29.24
CA VAL A 208 -1.33 10.78 30.10
C VAL A 208 -0.98 11.59 31.35
N PRO A 209 -1.69 12.70 31.64
CA PRO A 209 -1.34 13.57 32.74
C PRO A 209 -1.65 12.93 34.11
N PRO A 210 -0.81 13.17 35.14
CA PRO A 210 -0.95 12.48 36.43
C PRO A 210 -2.26 12.78 37.16
N ASN A 211 -2.89 13.93 36.87
CA ASN A 211 -4.17 14.35 37.45
C ASN A 211 -5.40 13.69 36.78
N LYS A 212 -5.21 13.00 35.66
CA LYS A 212 -6.23 12.26 34.93
C LYS A 212 -5.59 10.94 34.51
N PRO A 213 -5.45 9.95 35.43
CA PRO A 213 -4.90 8.63 35.13
C PRO A 213 -5.92 7.77 34.36
N PHE A 214 -5.46 6.62 33.83
CA PHE A 214 -6.36 5.72 33.12
C PHE A 214 -7.49 5.18 34.01
N PRO A 215 -8.74 5.13 33.53
CA PRO A 215 -9.83 4.47 34.23
C PRO A 215 -9.53 2.97 34.34
N ARG A 216 -9.55 2.44 35.55
CA ARG A 216 -9.26 1.03 35.84
C ARG A 216 -10.45 0.35 36.51
N ALA A 217 -10.69 -0.91 36.18
CA ALA A 217 -11.65 -1.76 36.89
C ALA A 217 -11.13 -2.10 38.30
N GLY A 218 -11.97 -2.66 39.17
CA GLY A 218 -11.59 -3.04 40.55
C GLY A 218 -10.42 -4.04 40.67
N LYS A 219 -10.00 -4.68 39.57
CA LYS A 219 -8.81 -5.55 39.47
C LYS A 219 -7.54 -4.82 38.99
N GLY A 220 -7.60 -3.51 38.76
CA GLY A 220 -6.48 -2.71 38.25
C GLY A 220 -6.32 -2.70 36.73
N THR A 221 -7.11 -3.49 35.99
CA THR A 221 -7.10 -3.54 34.51
C THR A 221 -7.62 -2.23 33.91
N ILE A 222 -6.92 -1.69 32.91
CA ILE A 222 -7.31 -0.47 32.21
C ILE A 222 -8.57 -0.73 31.37
N MET A 223 -9.57 0.13 31.51
CA MET A 223 -10.83 0.06 30.76
C MET A 223 -10.68 0.80 29.42
N ARG A 224 -10.18 0.11 28.37
CA ARG A 224 -9.87 0.72 27.05
C ARG A 224 -10.95 1.66 26.52
N LYS A 225 -12.20 1.20 26.42
CA LYS A 225 -13.32 2.02 25.89
C LYS A 225 -13.53 3.29 26.71
N ALA A 226 -13.48 3.20 28.04
CA ALA A 226 -13.64 4.36 28.92
C ALA A 226 -12.45 5.32 28.82
N ALA A 227 -11.24 4.79 28.66
CA ALA A 227 -10.04 5.60 28.48
C ALA A 227 -10.06 6.35 27.14
N LEU A 228 -10.39 5.68 26.03
CA LEU A 228 -10.50 6.33 24.72
C LEU A 228 -11.55 7.44 24.71
N VAL A 229 -12.69 7.25 25.39
CA VAL A 229 -13.69 8.32 25.58
C VAL A 229 -13.12 9.46 26.43
N ALA A 230 -12.38 9.15 27.50
CA ALA A 230 -11.81 10.17 28.37
C ALA A 230 -10.74 11.03 27.67
N TYR A 231 -9.93 10.46 26.78
CA TYR A 231 -8.88 11.18 26.04
C TYR A 231 -9.24 11.54 24.59
N ALA A 232 -10.52 11.41 24.20
CA ALA A 232 -10.97 11.77 22.86
C ALA A 232 -10.55 13.20 22.45
N PRO A 233 -10.66 14.24 23.31
CA PRO A 233 -10.23 15.59 22.94
C PRO A 233 -8.73 15.71 22.64
N GLU A 234 -7.88 15.02 23.42
CA GLU A 234 -6.43 15.01 23.23
C GLU A 234 -6.03 14.25 21.95
N ILE A 235 -6.71 13.13 21.67
CA ILE A 235 -6.54 12.34 20.44
C ILE A 235 -6.95 13.16 19.21
N GLU A 236 -8.14 13.76 19.23
CA GLU A 236 -8.65 14.60 18.14
C GLU A 236 -7.72 15.79 17.89
N SER A 237 -7.27 16.48 18.95
CA SER A 237 -6.35 17.60 18.79
C SER A 237 -5.00 17.18 18.18
N LEU A 238 -4.52 15.97 18.46
CA LEU A 238 -3.30 15.45 17.85
C LEU A 238 -3.49 15.24 16.34
N TYR A 239 -4.59 14.61 15.94
CA TYR A 239 -4.89 14.39 14.53
C TYR A 239 -5.13 15.71 13.79
N ASP A 240 -5.84 16.68 14.40
CA ASP A 240 -6.01 18.04 13.86
C ASP A 240 -4.65 18.72 13.58
N THR A 241 -3.69 18.55 14.49
CA THR A 241 -2.35 19.12 14.32
C THR A 241 -1.59 18.46 13.17
N LEU A 242 -1.76 17.15 13.00
CA LEU A 242 -1.14 16.41 11.90
C LEU A 242 -1.79 16.72 10.55
N GLU A 243 -3.11 16.91 10.50
CA GLU A 243 -3.81 17.31 9.27
C GLU A 243 -3.64 18.80 8.94
N GLY A 244 -2.91 19.55 9.77
CA GLY A 244 -2.62 20.97 9.57
C GLY A 244 -3.78 21.91 9.93
N VAL A 245 -4.84 21.39 10.55
CA VAL A 245 -6.01 22.15 11.02
C VAL A 245 -5.67 23.00 12.25
N LYS A 246 -4.70 22.56 13.08
CA LYS A 246 -4.13 23.32 14.20
C LYS A 246 -2.61 23.38 14.10
N SER A 247 -2.03 24.55 14.39
CA SER A 247 -0.58 24.76 14.32
C SER A 247 0.18 23.91 15.36
N SER A 248 1.16 23.12 14.94
CA SER A 248 2.20 22.60 15.83
C SER A 248 3.20 23.72 16.18
N ALA A 249 3.62 23.84 17.43
CA ALA A 249 4.57 24.85 17.92
C ALA A 249 6.02 24.71 17.37
N GLY A 250 6.27 23.78 16.44
CA GLY A 250 7.53 23.70 15.70
C GLY A 250 7.58 24.73 14.59
N GLY A 251 8.31 25.83 14.82
CA GLY A 251 8.49 26.90 13.83
C GLY A 251 9.07 26.39 12.50
N GLY A 252 8.64 27.01 11.40
CA GLY A 252 9.27 26.85 10.09
C GLY A 252 10.74 27.34 10.08
N PRO A 253 11.45 27.22 8.95
CA PRO A 253 12.82 27.70 8.84
C PRO A 253 12.92 29.22 9.10
N GLU A 254 14.03 29.67 9.70
CA GLU A 254 14.28 31.10 9.96
C GLU A 254 14.23 31.97 8.69
N LEU A 255 14.64 31.41 7.56
CA LEU A 255 14.59 32.02 6.23
C LEU A 255 14.11 30.99 5.22
N TRP A 256 13.29 31.40 4.26
CA TRP A 256 12.77 30.54 3.18
C TRP A 256 13.72 30.51 1.96
N THR A 257 15.03 30.47 2.22
CA THR A 257 16.08 30.31 1.19
C THR A 257 16.42 28.84 1.00
N GLU A 258 16.97 28.45 -0.16
CA GLU A 258 17.33 27.04 -0.43
C GLU A 258 18.18 26.43 0.70
N ASP A 259 19.20 27.14 1.19
CA ASP A 259 20.13 26.63 2.20
C ASP A 259 19.46 26.39 3.56
N HIS A 260 18.60 27.31 3.99
CA HIS A 260 17.87 27.18 5.25
C HIS A 260 16.79 26.11 5.16
N LEU A 261 16.14 25.98 4.00
CA LEU A 261 15.17 24.92 3.72
C LEU A 261 15.81 23.55 3.65
N ARG A 262 17.01 23.41 3.06
CA ARG A 262 17.76 22.14 3.06
C ARG A 262 18.07 21.69 4.49
N LYS A 263 18.54 22.60 5.34
CA LYS A 263 18.86 22.32 6.73
C LYS A 263 17.61 21.94 7.52
N TRP A 264 16.53 22.73 7.39
CA TRP A 264 15.27 22.45 8.07
C TRP A 264 14.64 21.12 7.62
N LEU A 265 14.61 20.84 6.31
CA LEU A 265 14.12 19.56 5.78
C LEU A 265 14.96 18.38 6.27
N ALA A 266 16.28 18.52 6.31
CA ALA A 266 17.16 17.48 6.87
C ALA A 266 16.84 17.22 8.35
N GLU A 267 16.59 18.27 9.14
CA GLU A 267 16.18 18.15 10.54
C GLU A 267 14.80 17.47 10.68
N GLN A 268 13.80 17.87 9.88
CA GLN A 268 12.47 17.24 9.89
C GLN A 268 12.55 15.76 9.52
N ILE A 269 13.34 15.44 8.50
CA ILE A 269 13.49 14.08 8.02
C ILE A 269 14.25 13.22 9.02
N THR A 270 15.31 13.75 9.64
CA THR A 270 16.05 13.04 10.71
C THR A 270 15.15 12.79 11.92
N ASP A 271 14.26 13.71 12.24
CA ASP A 271 13.30 13.52 13.33
C ASP A 271 12.23 12.46 13.00
N LEU A 272 11.75 12.41 11.75
CA LEU A 272 10.85 11.36 11.26
C LEU A 272 11.53 9.98 11.18
N VAL A 273 12.84 9.95 10.86
CA VAL A 273 13.61 8.71 10.65
C VAL A 273 14.98 8.80 11.36
N PRO A 274 15.03 8.61 12.70
CA PRO A 274 16.22 8.91 13.53
C PRO A 274 17.45 8.06 13.24
N ASN A 275 17.25 6.88 12.68
CA ASN A 275 18.29 5.87 12.47
C ASN A 275 18.75 5.78 11.01
N ALA A 276 18.23 6.63 10.11
CA ALA A 276 18.61 6.63 8.70
C ALA A 276 19.74 7.64 8.43
N THR A 277 20.77 7.20 7.70
CA THR A 277 21.77 8.11 7.14
C THR A 277 21.20 8.76 5.89
N ILE A 278 20.72 9.99 6.00
CA ILE A 278 20.02 10.68 4.92
C ILE A 278 21.01 11.47 4.06
N SER A 279 21.02 11.17 2.76
CA SER A 279 21.70 11.95 1.74
C SER A 279 20.75 12.99 1.13
N PRO A 280 21.18 14.26 0.98
CA PRO A 280 20.34 15.30 0.41
C PRO A 280 20.05 15.14 -1.09
N THR A 281 20.87 14.34 -1.79
CA THR A 281 20.84 14.17 -3.26
C THR A 281 20.19 12.88 -3.73
N ILE A 282 20.08 11.87 -2.86
CA ILE A 282 19.50 10.56 -3.19
C ILE A 282 17.98 10.65 -3.09
N ASP A 283 17.27 9.89 -3.92
CA ASP A 283 15.81 9.83 -3.92
C ASP A 283 15.29 9.32 -2.55
N PHE A 284 14.21 9.92 -2.04
CA PHE A 284 13.60 9.51 -0.77
C PHE A 284 13.23 8.02 -0.79
N SER A 285 12.67 7.52 -1.90
CA SER A 285 12.26 6.11 -2.00
C SER A 285 13.45 5.14 -1.94
N GLU A 286 14.59 5.52 -2.51
CA GLU A 286 15.84 4.74 -2.45
C GLU A 286 16.45 4.73 -1.04
N GLN A 287 16.07 5.69 -0.20
CA GLN A 287 16.50 5.80 1.20
C GLN A 287 15.50 5.17 2.18
N GLY A 288 14.52 4.42 1.68
CA GLY A 288 13.53 3.72 2.50
C GLY A 288 12.33 4.57 2.90
N PHE A 289 12.08 5.69 2.23
CA PHE A 289 10.92 6.53 2.49
C PHE A 289 9.72 5.92 1.77
N ASP A 290 8.73 5.53 2.53
CA ASP A 290 7.45 5.09 2.00
C ASP A 290 6.49 6.28 1.82
N SER A 291 5.30 5.97 1.31
CA SER A 291 4.26 6.97 1.08
C SER A 291 3.78 7.67 2.35
N LEU A 292 3.98 7.03 3.50
CA LEU A 292 3.55 7.51 4.80
C LEU A 292 4.55 8.54 5.35
N ILE A 293 5.85 8.27 5.30
CA ILE A 293 6.88 9.26 5.61
C ILE A 293 6.73 10.49 4.69
N GLY A 294 6.39 10.28 3.41
CA GLY A 294 6.09 11.35 2.48
C GLY A 294 4.89 12.23 2.92
N THR A 295 3.81 11.61 3.41
CA THR A 295 2.64 12.31 3.96
C THR A 295 2.98 13.10 5.23
N LEU A 296 3.71 12.51 6.18
CA LEU A 296 4.12 13.18 7.41
C LEU A 296 5.05 14.37 7.14
N LEU A 297 6.01 14.20 6.21
CA LEU A 297 6.89 15.28 5.79
C LEU A 297 6.09 16.42 5.14
N ARG A 298 5.12 16.09 4.28
CA ARG A 298 4.21 17.08 3.70
C ARG A 298 3.43 17.82 4.77
N HIS A 299 2.90 17.14 5.77
CA HIS A 299 2.15 17.77 6.86
C HIS A 299 3.02 18.75 7.64
N ARG A 300 4.28 18.40 7.94
CA ARG A 300 5.25 19.32 8.55
C ARG A 300 5.51 20.56 7.67
N ILE A 301 5.62 20.37 6.36
CA ILE A 301 5.77 21.46 5.38
C ILE A 301 4.55 22.39 5.39
N VAL A 302 3.34 21.83 5.32
CA VAL A 302 2.08 22.58 5.32
C VAL A 302 1.89 23.33 6.64
N GLY A 303 2.21 22.70 7.77
CA GLY A 303 2.21 23.34 9.09
C GLY A 303 3.18 24.51 9.18
N ALA A 304 4.40 24.36 8.63
CA ALA A 304 5.40 25.43 8.58
C ALA A 304 4.98 26.61 7.70
N LEU A 305 4.19 26.37 6.64
CA LEU A 305 3.74 27.38 5.68
C LEU A 305 2.53 28.22 6.14
N GLN A 306 1.93 27.90 7.30
CA GLN A 306 0.88 28.64 8.02
C GLN A 306 -0.27 29.22 7.15
N SER A 307 -0.05 30.35 6.46
CA SER A 307 -1.05 31.11 5.70
C SER A 307 -1.22 30.69 4.23
N ARG A 308 -0.38 29.77 3.73
CA ARG A 308 -0.41 29.28 2.33
C ARG A 308 -0.81 27.81 2.19
N GLN A 309 -1.51 27.25 3.18
CA GLN A 309 -1.88 25.83 3.22
C GLN A 309 -2.67 25.35 1.99
N GLN A 310 -3.49 26.22 1.39
CA GLN A 310 -4.41 25.83 0.31
C GLN A 310 -3.74 25.59 -1.05
N ASP A 311 -2.52 26.09 -1.24
CA ASP A 311 -1.89 26.05 -2.56
C ASP A 311 -0.90 24.87 -2.69
N VAL A 312 -0.51 24.19 -1.60
CA VAL A 312 0.59 23.21 -1.60
C VAL A 312 0.14 21.89 -2.24
N PRO A 313 0.70 21.49 -3.41
CA PRO A 313 0.27 20.28 -4.10
C PRO A 313 0.40 19.04 -3.22
N GLN A 314 -0.58 18.13 -3.33
CA GLN A 314 -0.51 16.81 -2.66
C GLN A 314 0.71 16.01 -3.12
N THR A 315 1.18 16.25 -4.34
CA THR A 315 2.34 15.60 -4.95
C THR A 315 3.68 16.24 -4.61
N LEU A 316 3.74 17.35 -3.86
CA LEU A 316 4.98 18.14 -3.71
C LEU A 316 6.21 17.31 -3.34
N VAL A 317 6.09 16.43 -2.33
CA VAL A 317 7.19 15.58 -1.86
C VAL A 317 7.59 14.54 -2.92
N TYR A 318 6.63 14.07 -3.71
CA TYR A 318 6.85 13.08 -4.77
C TYR A 318 7.41 13.71 -6.06
N ASP A 319 6.97 14.91 -6.41
CA ASP A 319 7.46 15.69 -7.55
C ASP A 319 8.91 16.14 -7.34
N HIS A 320 9.32 16.29 -6.08
CA HIS A 320 10.65 16.73 -5.67
C HIS A 320 11.28 15.73 -4.69
N PRO A 321 11.67 14.53 -5.15
CA PRO A 321 11.96 13.39 -4.26
C PRO A 321 13.36 13.43 -3.64
N THR A 322 13.96 14.62 -3.48
CA THR A 322 15.24 14.80 -2.78
C THR A 322 15.20 16.07 -1.93
N ILE A 323 16.01 16.16 -0.87
CA ILE A 323 16.06 17.36 -0.01
C ILE A 323 16.40 18.60 -0.84
N GLU A 324 17.36 18.48 -1.77
CA GLU A 324 17.75 19.62 -2.60
C GLU A 324 16.63 20.09 -3.54
N LYS A 325 15.94 19.15 -4.22
CA LYS A 325 14.85 19.48 -5.13
C LYS A 325 13.65 20.05 -4.38
N LEU A 326 13.35 19.48 -3.21
CA LEU A 326 12.24 19.92 -2.37
C LEU A 326 12.50 21.30 -1.77
N ALA A 327 13.71 21.56 -1.28
CA ALA A 327 14.11 22.87 -0.79
C ALA A 327 14.04 23.94 -1.88
N ARG A 328 14.50 23.63 -3.10
CA ARG A 328 14.39 24.53 -4.26
C ARG A 328 12.95 24.82 -4.62
N ALA A 329 12.12 23.77 -4.70
CA ALA A 329 10.70 23.92 -5.00
C ALA A 329 10.00 24.78 -3.94
N MET A 330 10.26 24.53 -2.66
CA MET A 330 9.70 25.31 -1.56
C MET A 330 10.17 26.77 -1.55
N ALA A 331 11.45 27.03 -1.86
CA ALA A 331 11.98 28.39 -1.97
C ALA A 331 11.31 29.17 -3.11
N ALA A 332 11.21 28.55 -4.29
CA ALA A 332 10.50 29.09 -5.45
C ALA A 332 9.03 29.40 -5.14
N TYR A 333 8.39 28.47 -4.43
CA TYR A 333 7.00 28.54 -4.04
C TYR A 333 6.70 29.70 -3.08
N VAL A 334 7.58 29.93 -2.09
CA VAL A 334 7.43 31.03 -1.14
C VAL A 334 7.73 32.39 -1.76
N LEU A 335 8.65 32.45 -2.73
CA LEU A 335 9.01 33.65 -3.47
C LEU A 335 8.01 34.00 -4.60
N GLY A 336 6.93 33.22 -4.78
CA GLY A 336 5.89 33.51 -5.76
C GLY A 336 6.35 33.39 -7.21
N SER A 337 7.41 32.63 -7.46
CA SER A 337 7.83 32.32 -8.84
C SER A 337 7.04 31.12 -9.31
N ASP A 338 6.09 31.37 -10.21
CA ASP A 338 5.28 30.34 -10.86
C ASP A 338 6.14 29.51 -11.83
N LEU A 339 6.96 28.64 -11.26
CA LEU A 339 7.87 27.71 -11.96
C LEU A 339 7.14 26.44 -12.47
N SER A 340 5.81 26.46 -12.55
CA SER A 340 5.00 25.23 -12.56
C SER A 340 4.68 24.65 -13.94
N SER A 341 4.71 25.44 -15.02
CA SER A 341 4.29 25.01 -16.38
C SER A 341 5.38 25.06 -17.45
N VAL A 342 6.21 26.10 -17.47
CA VAL A 342 7.27 26.28 -18.48
C VAL A 342 8.37 25.23 -18.33
N ASP A 343 8.77 24.92 -17.09
CA ASP A 343 9.77 23.88 -16.80
C ASP A 343 9.24 22.46 -17.05
N ARG A 344 7.93 22.26 -16.88
CA ARG A 344 7.29 20.96 -17.12
C ARG A 344 7.12 20.68 -18.60
N LEU A 345 6.76 21.70 -19.38
CA LEU A 345 6.69 21.62 -20.84
C LEU A 345 8.08 21.33 -21.44
N SER A 346 9.12 22.03 -20.95
CA SER A 346 10.50 21.78 -21.39
C SER A 346 10.97 20.38 -21.01
N LEU A 347 10.62 19.89 -19.81
CA LEU A 347 10.88 18.51 -19.38
C LEU A 347 10.25 17.49 -20.34
N ILE A 348 8.94 17.59 -20.61
CA ILE A 348 8.21 16.66 -21.50
C ILE A 348 8.88 16.62 -22.87
N ASN A 349 9.15 17.78 -23.47
CA ASN A 349 9.80 17.86 -24.78
C ASN A 349 11.22 17.28 -24.76
N SER A 350 12.02 17.56 -23.72
CA SER A 350 13.36 16.99 -23.59
C SER A 350 13.36 15.46 -23.49
N VAL A 351 12.34 14.88 -22.83
CA VAL A 351 12.17 13.43 -22.72
C VAL A 351 11.78 12.85 -24.08
N ILE A 352 10.87 13.49 -24.82
CA ILE A 352 10.48 13.08 -26.17
C ILE A 352 11.72 13.06 -27.08
N GLU A 353 12.46 14.16 -27.16
CA GLU A 353 13.66 14.29 -28.01
C GLU A 353 14.72 13.25 -27.65
N ARG A 354 15.00 13.05 -26.35
CA ARG A 354 15.96 12.07 -25.86
C ARG A 354 15.61 10.64 -26.28
N HIS A 355 14.32 10.29 -26.32
CA HIS A 355 13.89 8.93 -26.66
C HIS A 355 13.75 8.74 -28.17
N ILE A 356 13.37 9.77 -28.92
CA ILE A 356 13.38 9.75 -30.39
C ILE A 356 14.81 9.50 -30.91
N SER A 357 15.83 10.13 -30.32
CA SER A 357 17.23 9.92 -30.74
C SER A 357 17.76 8.51 -30.49
N ARG A 358 17.06 7.69 -29.69
CA ARG A 358 17.39 6.28 -29.40
C ARG A 358 16.64 5.31 -30.31
N LEU A 359 15.83 5.80 -31.23
CA LEU A 359 15.16 4.97 -32.21
C LEU A 359 16.19 4.44 -33.22
N ALA A 360 16.19 3.12 -33.41
CA ALA A 360 17.08 2.46 -34.35
C ALA A 360 16.72 2.83 -35.80
N PRO A 361 17.68 2.86 -36.74
CA PRO A 361 17.36 3.01 -38.15
C PRO A 361 16.38 1.89 -38.58
N MET A 362 15.46 2.22 -39.49
CA MET A 362 14.58 1.21 -40.06
C MET A 362 15.40 0.17 -40.82
N GLY A 363 15.06 -1.11 -40.62
CA GLY A 363 15.58 -2.22 -41.40
C GLY A 363 15.21 -2.08 -42.89
N SER A 364 15.94 -2.78 -43.76
CA SER A 364 15.76 -2.65 -45.21
C SER A 364 14.33 -3.01 -45.63
N THR A 365 13.70 -2.16 -46.42
CA THR A 365 12.31 -2.31 -46.92
C THR A 365 12.17 -3.31 -48.07
N ASN A 366 13.23 -4.02 -48.43
CA ASN A 366 13.26 -4.96 -49.54
C ASN A 366 12.82 -6.36 -49.12
N VAL A 367 11.58 -6.52 -48.68
CA VAL A 367 10.97 -7.85 -48.55
C VAL A 367 9.51 -7.78 -48.97
N SER A 368 9.11 -8.77 -49.77
CA SER A 368 7.74 -9.06 -50.18
C SER A 368 6.75 -9.01 -49.00
N PRO A 369 5.45 -8.74 -49.25
CA PRO A 369 4.44 -8.77 -48.19
C PRO A 369 4.52 -10.07 -47.38
N PRO A 370 4.16 -10.03 -46.07
CA PRO A 370 4.21 -11.21 -45.22
C PRO A 370 3.57 -12.39 -45.95
N SER A 371 4.24 -13.55 -45.95
CA SER A 371 3.66 -14.80 -46.43
C SER A 371 2.32 -15.08 -45.74
N ASP A 372 1.49 -15.91 -46.36
CA ASP A 372 0.14 -16.32 -45.94
C ASP A 372 0.08 -17.02 -44.54
N ASP A 373 1.12 -16.90 -43.72
CA ASP A 373 1.37 -17.59 -42.45
C ASP A 373 0.58 -17.03 -41.24
N GLY A 374 -0.38 -16.13 -41.48
CA GLY A 374 -1.30 -15.57 -40.48
C GLY A 374 -0.70 -14.51 -39.55
N THR A 375 -1.54 -13.90 -38.71
CA THR A 375 -1.13 -12.77 -37.86
C THR A 375 -0.37 -13.25 -36.62
N ILE A 376 0.81 -12.67 -36.36
CA ILE A 376 1.63 -12.97 -35.18
C ILE A 376 1.65 -11.74 -34.28
N VAL A 377 1.08 -11.88 -33.08
CA VAL A 377 0.88 -10.77 -32.14
C VAL A 377 1.83 -10.88 -30.96
N LEU A 378 2.51 -9.79 -30.62
CA LEU A 378 3.20 -9.61 -29.34
C LEU A 378 2.35 -8.73 -28.43
N LEU A 379 1.81 -9.29 -27.35
CA LEU A 379 1.00 -8.59 -26.35
C LEU A 379 1.78 -8.39 -25.05
N THR A 380 1.95 -7.14 -24.62
CA THR A 380 2.44 -6.84 -23.27
C THR A 380 1.28 -6.67 -22.29
N GLY A 381 1.48 -7.05 -21.02
CA GLY A 381 0.48 -6.78 -19.97
C GLY A 381 -0.74 -7.70 -20.01
N SER A 382 -0.57 -8.93 -20.49
CA SER A 382 -1.63 -9.95 -20.63
C SER A 382 -2.36 -10.34 -19.33
N THR A 383 -1.73 -10.08 -18.17
CA THR A 383 -2.27 -10.36 -16.83
C THR A 383 -3.06 -9.19 -16.24
N GLY A 384 -3.08 -8.04 -16.91
CA GLY A 384 -3.83 -6.86 -16.47
C GLY A 384 -5.29 -6.91 -16.91
N GLY A 385 -6.09 -5.98 -16.38
CA GLY A 385 -7.54 -5.90 -16.62
C GLY A 385 -7.93 -6.00 -18.09
N LEU A 386 -7.56 -4.97 -18.86
CA LEU A 386 -7.79 -4.92 -20.30
C LEU A 386 -7.01 -6.01 -21.07
N GLY A 387 -5.77 -6.29 -20.64
CA GLY A 387 -4.88 -7.24 -21.31
C GLY A 387 -5.42 -8.67 -21.36
N SER A 388 -6.14 -9.12 -20.33
CA SER A 388 -6.76 -10.46 -20.33
C SER A 388 -7.94 -10.57 -21.31
N HIS A 389 -8.72 -9.50 -21.48
CA HIS A 389 -9.76 -9.46 -22.52
C HIS A 389 -9.16 -9.44 -23.93
N ILE A 390 -8.10 -8.65 -24.15
CA ILE A 390 -7.37 -8.64 -25.43
C ILE A 390 -6.83 -10.05 -25.73
N LEU A 391 -6.18 -10.70 -24.76
CA LEU A 391 -5.65 -12.05 -24.93
C LEU A 391 -6.76 -13.06 -25.30
N SER A 392 -7.88 -13.03 -24.58
CA SER A 392 -9.04 -13.90 -24.87
C SER A 392 -9.56 -13.70 -26.31
N GLY A 393 -9.69 -12.45 -26.76
CA GLY A 393 -10.11 -12.13 -28.12
C GLY A 393 -9.11 -12.62 -29.18
N LEU A 394 -7.81 -12.43 -28.96
CA LEU A 394 -6.76 -12.89 -29.87
C LEU A 394 -6.73 -14.41 -30.01
N LEU A 395 -6.90 -15.15 -28.91
CA LEU A 395 -6.87 -16.61 -28.92
C LEU A 395 -8.09 -17.23 -29.63
N LYS A 396 -9.24 -16.56 -29.58
CA LYS A 396 -10.46 -16.96 -30.31
C LYS A 396 -10.41 -16.65 -31.80
N SER A 397 -9.62 -15.66 -32.21
CA SER A 397 -9.56 -15.24 -33.61
C SER A 397 -8.85 -16.27 -34.48
N SER A 398 -9.48 -16.68 -35.58
CA SER A 398 -8.87 -17.56 -36.60
C SER A 398 -7.78 -16.86 -37.41
N ALA A 399 -7.82 -15.53 -37.53
CA ALA A 399 -6.82 -14.74 -38.26
C ALA A 399 -5.47 -14.65 -37.53
N VAL A 400 -5.45 -14.94 -36.22
CA VAL A 400 -4.24 -14.93 -35.40
C VAL A 400 -3.65 -16.34 -35.37
N ALA A 401 -2.42 -16.47 -35.86
CA ALA A 401 -1.66 -17.70 -35.88
C ALA A 401 -0.94 -17.95 -34.55
N THR A 402 -0.30 -16.91 -34.00
CA THR A 402 0.45 -17.00 -32.74
C THR A 402 0.29 -15.73 -31.90
N VAL A 403 0.18 -15.90 -30.59
CA VAL A 403 0.17 -14.82 -29.59
C VAL A 403 1.35 -15.02 -28.64
N TYR A 404 2.37 -14.19 -28.78
CA TYR A 404 3.41 -14.04 -27.78
C TYR A 404 2.90 -13.10 -26.69
N THR A 405 2.97 -13.54 -25.44
CA THR A 405 2.76 -12.65 -24.28
C THR A 405 4.08 -12.35 -23.63
N LEU A 406 4.37 -11.08 -23.38
CA LEU A 406 5.60 -10.64 -22.72
C LEU A 406 5.25 -9.94 -21.41
N ASN A 407 5.60 -10.60 -20.31
CA ASN A 407 5.31 -10.13 -18.96
C ASN A 407 6.59 -10.08 -18.13
N ARG A 408 6.63 -9.19 -17.13
CA ARG A 408 7.73 -9.13 -16.18
C ARG A 408 7.82 -10.44 -15.37
N PRO A 409 9.04 -10.88 -14.99
CA PRO A 409 9.21 -11.93 -14.00
C PRO A 409 8.46 -11.59 -12.71
N GLY A 410 7.95 -12.60 -12.01
CA GLY A 410 7.24 -12.39 -10.75
C GLY A 410 7.25 -13.65 -9.90
N ILE A 411 6.69 -13.55 -8.69
CA ILE A 411 6.71 -14.64 -7.69
C ILE A 411 6.00 -15.90 -8.22
N SER A 412 4.81 -15.73 -8.79
CA SER A 412 4.05 -16.81 -9.43
C SER A 412 4.37 -16.88 -10.92
N ALA A 413 4.30 -18.08 -11.51
CA ALA A 413 4.47 -18.28 -12.96
C ALA A 413 3.44 -17.47 -13.78
N ILE A 414 3.82 -17.06 -15.01
CA ILE A 414 2.91 -16.31 -15.90
C ILE A 414 1.57 -17.03 -16.09
N SER A 415 1.59 -18.34 -16.32
CA SER A 415 0.40 -19.16 -16.55
C SER A 415 -0.57 -19.09 -15.37
N GLU A 416 -0.07 -19.12 -14.14
CA GLU A 416 -0.89 -18.99 -12.93
C GLU A 416 -1.52 -17.59 -12.85
N ARG A 417 -0.74 -16.54 -13.13
CA ARG A 417 -1.23 -15.15 -13.12
C ARG A 417 -2.29 -14.90 -14.20
N GLN A 418 -2.09 -15.45 -15.41
CA GLN A 418 -3.07 -15.38 -16.50
C GLN A 418 -4.34 -16.15 -16.15
N THR A 419 -4.22 -17.37 -15.61
CA THR A 419 -5.35 -18.19 -15.18
C THR A 419 -6.17 -17.48 -14.11
N ARG A 420 -5.50 -16.89 -13.11
CA ARG A 420 -6.15 -16.11 -12.05
C ARG A 420 -6.90 -14.91 -12.63
N SER A 421 -6.27 -14.15 -13.52
CA SER A 421 -6.89 -12.99 -14.16
C SER A 421 -8.10 -13.38 -15.01
N PHE A 422 -8.01 -14.49 -15.77
CA PHE A 422 -9.12 -15.01 -16.56
C PHE A 422 -10.29 -15.43 -15.68
N ARG A 423 -10.03 -16.21 -14.62
CA ARG A 423 -11.05 -16.66 -13.68
C ARG A 423 -11.75 -15.49 -12.99
N ASP A 424 -10.98 -14.53 -12.48
CA ASP A 424 -11.47 -13.31 -11.82
C ASP A 424 -12.42 -12.51 -12.72
N ARG A 425 -12.21 -12.56 -14.05
CA ARG A 425 -13.01 -11.84 -15.04
C ARG A 425 -14.10 -12.68 -15.69
N GLY A 426 -14.27 -13.94 -15.31
CA GLY A 426 -15.21 -14.86 -15.96
C GLY A 426 -14.84 -15.17 -17.42
N LEU A 427 -13.56 -15.09 -17.78
CA LEU A 427 -13.05 -15.51 -19.08
C LEU A 427 -12.78 -17.01 -19.10
N ASP A 428 -12.96 -17.62 -20.26
CA ASP A 428 -12.72 -19.05 -20.48
C ASP A 428 -11.23 -19.38 -20.34
N THR A 429 -10.88 -20.06 -19.25
CA THR A 429 -9.50 -20.45 -18.93
C THR A 429 -8.95 -21.51 -19.87
N SER A 430 -9.80 -22.30 -20.56
CA SER A 430 -9.34 -23.34 -21.50
C SER A 430 -8.61 -22.76 -22.71
N LEU A 431 -8.84 -21.48 -23.02
CA LEU A 431 -8.11 -20.77 -24.08
C LEU A 431 -6.61 -20.66 -23.79
N LEU A 432 -6.20 -20.68 -22.51
CA LEU A 432 -4.79 -20.58 -22.12
C LEU A 432 -4.00 -21.86 -22.47
N ASP A 433 -4.68 -22.97 -22.73
CA ASP A 433 -4.06 -24.22 -23.21
C ASP A 433 -3.87 -24.23 -24.74
N SER A 434 -4.23 -23.15 -25.42
CA SER A 434 -4.11 -23.03 -26.87
C SER A 434 -2.67 -23.12 -27.34
N LYS A 435 -2.43 -23.93 -28.38
CA LYS A 435 -1.12 -24.02 -29.06
C LYS A 435 -0.68 -22.69 -29.70
N LYS A 436 -1.59 -21.72 -29.85
CA LYS A 436 -1.29 -20.37 -30.33
C LYS A 436 -0.56 -19.53 -29.29
N LEU A 437 -0.69 -19.84 -27.99
CA LEU A 437 -0.17 -19.03 -26.91
C LEU A 437 1.28 -19.40 -26.60
N VAL A 438 2.16 -18.40 -26.60
CA VAL A 438 3.53 -18.53 -26.12
C VAL A 438 3.79 -17.46 -25.06
N SER A 439 4.03 -17.88 -23.82
CA SER A 439 4.29 -16.96 -22.70
C SER A 439 5.78 -16.78 -22.47
N LEU A 440 6.21 -15.52 -22.46
CA LEU A 440 7.61 -15.10 -22.30
C LEU A 440 7.75 -14.21 -21.07
N GLU A 441 8.76 -14.49 -20.25
CA GLU A 441 9.22 -13.59 -19.20
C GLU A 441 10.36 -12.73 -19.74
N GLY A 442 10.26 -11.42 -19.53
CA GLY A 442 11.29 -10.49 -19.98
C GLY A 442 11.23 -9.13 -19.27
N ASP A 443 12.28 -8.36 -19.49
CA ASP A 443 12.48 -7.03 -18.95
C ASP A 443 12.57 -6.03 -20.10
N LEU A 444 11.50 -5.27 -20.30
CA LEU A 444 11.42 -4.30 -21.38
C LEU A 444 12.50 -3.23 -21.30
N THR A 445 13.07 -2.95 -20.13
CA THR A 445 14.11 -1.91 -19.98
C THR A 445 15.42 -2.28 -20.70
N LYS A 446 15.63 -3.58 -20.95
CA LYS A 446 16.77 -4.09 -21.72
C LYS A 446 16.47 -4.03 -23.22
N SER A 447 17.49 -3.71 -24.01
CA SER A 447 17.37 -3.57 -25.48
C SER A 447 16.94 -4.86 -26.19
N ASP A 448 17.26 -6.02 -25.61
CA ASP A 448 16.84 -7.35 -26.07
C ASP A 448 15.57 -7.85 -25.35
N LEU A 449 14.87 -6.95 -24.65
CA LEU A 449 13.70 -7.23 -23.83
C LEU A 449 13.95 -8.25 -22.70
N GLY A 450 15.22 -8.49 -22.35
CA GLY A 450 15.64 -9.51 -21.38
C GLY A 450 15.36 -10.94 -21.85
N LEU A 451 15.20 -11.14 -23.16
CA LEU A 451 14.92 -12.44 -23.76
C LEU A 451 16.21 -13.13 -24.22
N HIS A 452 16.16 -14.46 -24.30
CA HIS A 452 17.23 -15.22 -24.95
C HIS A 452 17.39 -14.79 -26.42
N SER A 453 18.62 -14.67 -26.89
CA SER A 453 18.96 -14.12 -28.22
C SER A 453 18.17 -14.76 -29.37
N LEU A 454 18.00 -16.08 -29.35
CA LEU A 454 17.20 -16.83 -30.33
C LEU A 454 15.72 -16.44 -30.33
N VAL A 455 15.14 -16.20 -29.15
CA VAL A 455 13.73 -15.80 -29.01
C VAL A 455 13.55 -14.37 -29.47
N TYR A 456 14.45 -13.46 -29.08
CA TYR A 456 14.44 -12.07 -29.54
C TYR A 456 14.56 -11.98 -31.07
N ALA A 457 15.50 -12.72 -31.67
CA ALA A 457 15.65 -12.78 -33.13
C ALA A 457 14.37 -13.30 -33.80
N LYS A 458 13.77 -14.37 -33.27
CA LYS A 458 12.50 -14.90 -33.79
C LYS A 458 11.37 -13.88 -33.72
N LEU A 459 11.21 -13.16 -32.61
CA LEU A 459 10.20 -12.11 -32.47
C LEU A 459 10.44 -10.99 -33.49
N LYS A 460 11.69 -10.53 -33.60
CA LYS A 460 12.10 -9.48 -34.53
C LYS A 460 11.76 -9.85 -35.98
N ASP A 461 11.94 -11.11 -36.34
CA ASP A 461 11.75 -11.59 -37.72
C ASP A 461 10.28 -11.90 -38.06
N THR A 462 9.45 -12.23 -37.07
CA THR A 462 8.10 -12.80 -37.31
C THR A 462 6.93 -11.96 -36.82
N VAL A 463 7.12 -11.03 -35.87
CA VAL A 463 6.02 -10.26 -35.29
C VAL A 463 5.42 -9.28 -36.31
N THR A 464 4.10 -9.39 -36.52
CA THR A 464 3.37 -8.51 -37.44
C THR A 464 2.58 -7.43 -36.71
N ILE A 465 2.18 -7.67 -35.45
CA ILE A 465 1.46 -6.71 -34.61
C ILE A 465 2.04 -6.69 -33.21
N ILE A 466 2.37 -5.52 -32.69
CA ILE A 466 2.70 -5.29 -31.28
C ILE A 466 1.52 -4.58 -30.62
N ILE A 467 0.95 -5.16 -29.58
CA ILE A 467 -0.05 -4.52 -28.72
C ILE A 467 0.61 -4.22 -27.38
N HIS A 468 0.94 -2.95 -27.16
CA HIS A 468 1.58 -2.49 -25.94
C HIS A 468 0.54 -1.99 -24.93
N ASN A 469 0.14 -2.86 -24.01
CA ASN A 469 -0.82 -2.57 -22.95
C ASN A 469 -0.18 -2.51 -21.54
N ALA A 470 1.02 -3.06 -21.35
CA ALA A 470 1.73 -3.01 -20.07
C ALA A 470 2.12 -1.58 -19.68
N TRP A 471 1.40 -0.99 -18.72
CA TRP A 471 1.75 0.30 -18.12
C TRP A 471 1.38 0.31 -16.64
N ARG A 472 2.17 1.00 -15.81
CA ARG A 472 1.81 1.24 -14.41
C ARG A 472 0.73 2.33 -14.36
N LEU A 473 -0.42 2.04 -13.76
CA LEU A 473 -1.47 3.03 -13.52
C LEU A 473 -1.26 3.61 -12.12
N ASP A 474 -0.68 4.81 -12.04
CA ASP A 474 -0.42 5.50 -10.79
C ASP A 474 -0.39 7.01 -11.04
N PHE A 475 -1.45 7.71 -10.66
CA PHE A 475 -1.61 9.14 -10.94
C PHE A 475 -0.76 10.03 -10.01
N ASN A 476 -0.18 9.48 -8.95
CA ASN A 476 0.60 10.22 -7.96
C ASN A 476 2.08 10.31 -8.30
N LEU A 477 2.54 9.58 -9.32
CA LEU A 477 3.94 9.58 -9.72
C LEU A 477 4.27 10.69 -10.71
N PRO A 478 5.47 11.31 -10.59
CA PRO A 478 5.94 12.27 -11.57
C PRO A 478 6.45 11.57 -12.84
N LEU A 479 6.54 12.31 -13.95
CA LEU A 479 7.00 11.79 -15.24
C LEU A 479 8.32 10.96 -15.19
N PRO A 480 9.37 11.35 -14.42
CA PRO A 480 10.60 10.57 -14.34
C PRO A 480 10.43 9.13 -13.84
N ALA A 481 9.44 8.86 -12.98
CA ALA A 481 9.16 7.51 -12.50
C ALA A 481 8.69 6.58 -13.64
N PHE A 482 8.24 7.13 -14.76
CA PHE A 482 7.81 6.38 -15.94
C PHE A 482 8.93 6.19 -16.98
N TYR A 483 10.13 6.76 -16.79
CA TYR A 483 11.25 6.60 -17.73
C TYR A 483 11.61 5.15 -18.06
N PRO A 484 11.59 4.18 -17.12
CA PRO A 484 11.80 2.78 -17.46
C PRO A 484 10.75 2.22 -18.43
N LEU A 485 9.48 2.63 -18.29
CA LEU A 485 8.39 2.21 -19.17
C LEU A 485 8.50 2.86 -20.55
N ILE A 486 8.87 4.14 -20.61
CA ILE A 486 9.12 4.86 -21.87
C ILE A 486 10.32 4.24 -22.60
N THR A 487 11.41 3.96 -21.88
CA THR A 487 12.59 3.25 -22.42
C THR A 487 12.20 1.87 -22.95
N GLY A 488 11.40 1.11 -22.19
CA GLY A 488 10.96 -0.20 -22.66
C GLY A 488 10.04 -0.16 -23.87
N SER A 489 9.27 0.92 -24.02
CA SER A 489 8.46 1.16 -25.21
C SER A 489 9.33 1.47 -26.43
N VAL A 490 10.39 2.26 -26.26
CA VAL A 490 11.40 2.48 -27.32
C VAL A 490 12.06 1.17 -27.73
N ASN A 491 12.36 0.27 -26.79
CA ASN A 491 12.92 -1.05 -27.12
C ASN A 491 11.93 -1.91 -27.93
N LEU A 492 10.63 -1.86 -27.64
CA LEU A 492 9.60 -2.53 -28.44
C LEU A 492 9.42 -1.90 -29.83
N ILE A 493 9.51 -0.56 -29.93
CA ILE A 493 9.51 0.15 -31.21
C ILE A 493 10.74 -0.26 -32.02
N ASN A 494 11.91 -0.37 -31.38
CA ASN A 494 13.14 -0.82 -32.02
C ASN A 494 13.07 -2.27 -32.49
N LEU A 495 12.41 -3.17 -31.74
CA LEU A 495 12.11 -4.52 -32.20
C LEU A 495 11.34 -4.49 -33.54
N ALA A 496 10.30 -3.66 -33.65
CA ALA A 496 9.54 -3.49 -34.89
C ALA A 496 10.39 -2.85 -36.00
N ARG A 497 11.12 -1.78 -35.70
CA ARG A 497 11.94 -1.04 -36.68
C ARG A 497 13.09 -1.86 -37.24
N GLN A 498 13.68 -2.75 -36.45
CA GLN A 498 14.81 -3.58 -36.86
C GLN A 498 14.40 -4.90 -37.52
N GLY A 499 13.10 -5.21 -37.56
CA GLY A 499 12.58 -6.38 -38.23
C GLY A 499 12.62 -6.25 -39.77
N PRO A 500 12.62 -7.37 -40.50
CA PRO A 500 12.55 -7.39 -41.96
C PRO A 500 11.23 -6.79 -42.50
N HIS A 501 10.20 -6.68 -41.65
CA HIS A 501 8.86 -6.22 -42.01
C HIS A 501 8.51 -4.87 -41.40
N ALA A 502 9.50 -4.06 -40.99
CA ALA A 502 9.32 -2.80 -40.26
C ALA A 502 8.29 -1.83 -40.86
N SER A 503 8.18 -1.75 -42.19
CA SER A 503 7.20 -0.91 -42.90
C SER A 503 5.75 -1.38 -42.78
N SER A 504 5.52 -2.62 -42.34
CA SER A 504 4.21 -3.25 -42.25
C SER A 504 3.85 -3.73 -40.84
N THR A 505 4.83 -3.86 -39.94
CA THR A 505 4.62 -4.21 -38.53
C THR A 505 3.82 -3.10 -37.85
N ARG A 506 2.64 -3.44 -37.33
CA ARG A 506 1.72 -2.46 -36.71
C ARG A 506 1.96 -2.38 -35.21
N PHE A 507 1.98 -1.17 -34.68
CA PHE A 507 2.13 -0.92 -33.24
C PHE A 507 0.88 -0.27 -32.67
N LEU A 508 0.17 -0.99 -31.80
CA LEU A 508 -0.99 -0.47 -31.08
C LEU A 508 -0.58 -0.17 -29.64
N PHE A 509 -0.84 1.06 -29.20
CA PHE A 509 -0.56 1.50 -27.85
C PHE A 509 -1.86 1.80 -27.09
N SER A 510 -2.02 1.18 -25.93
CA SER A 510 -3.08 1.53 -24.97
C SER A 510 -2.69 2.82 -24.24
N SER A 511 -3.05 3.95 -24.84
CA SER A 511 -2.90 5.28 -24.25
C SER A 511 -4.08 5.60 -23.30
N SER A 512 -4.19 6.86 -22.88
CA SER A 512 -5.18 7.34 -21.91
C SER A 512 -5.73 8.69 -22.33
N ILE A 513 -7.00 8.97 -22.02
CA ILE A 513 -7.55 10.32 -22.14
C ILE A 513 -6.78 11.34 -21.28
N SER A 514 -6.06 10.89 -20.26
CA SER A 514 -5.19 11.76 -19.46
C SER A 514 -3.98 12.30 -20.24
N ALA A 515 -3.64 11.75 -21.41
CA ALA A 515 -2.59 12.32 -22.29
C ALA A 515 -2.95 13.71 -22.83
N VAL A 516 -4.23 14.09 -22.73
CA VAL A 516 -4.79 15.36 -23.21
C VAL A 516 -5.60 16.08 -22.11
N GLN A 517 -5.28 15.81 -20.84
CA GLN A 517 -6.04 16.31 -19.68
C GLN A 517 -6.07 17.84 -19.56
N SER A 518 -5.08 18.53 -20.12
CA SER A 518 -4.96 19.99 -20.14
C SER A 518 -5.43 20.59 -21.46
N TRP A 519 -6.31 19.90 -22.18
CA TRP A 519 -7.00 20.47 -23.33
C TRP A 519 -7.91 21.63 -22.90
N LYS A 520 -7.58 22.85 -23.34
CA LYS A 520 -8.27 24.10 -22.94
C LYS A 520 -9.25 24.62 -23.99
N SER A 521 -9.45 23.92 -25.10
CA SER A 521 -10.37 24.38 -26.15
C SER A 521 -11.79 23.91 -25.85
N ASP A 522 -12.77 24.76 -26.18
CA ASP A 522 -14.20 24.42 -26.13
C ASP A 522 -14.59 23.36 -27.20
N LYS A 523 -13.70 23.04 -28.13
CA LYS A 523 -13.91 22.00 -29.14
C LYS A 523 -13.63 20.61 -28.55
N PRO A 524 -14.30 19.56 -29.05
CA PRO A 524 -13.94 18.18 -28.72
C PRO A 524 -12.46 17.91 -29.00
N VAL A 525 -11.83 17.08 -28.17
CA VAL A 525 -10.46 16.63 -28.41
C VAL A 525 -10.43 15.84 -29.72
N PRO A 526 -9.56 16.18 -30.70
CA PRO A 526 -9.47 15.44 -31.95
C PRO A 526 -8.80 14.07 -31.74
N GLU A 527 -9.23 13.07 -32.51
CA GLU A 527 -8.65 11.72 -32.56
C GLU A 527 -7.39 11.65 -33.45
N GLU A 528 -6.60 12.72 -33.43
CA GLU A 528 -5.34 12.83 -34.16
C GLU A 528 -4.15 13.03 -33.20
N THR A 529 -2.95 12.93 -33.76
CA THR A 529 -1.71 13.20 -33.03
C THR A 529 -1.63 14.69 -32.70
N ILE A 530 -1.58 15.02 -31.40
CA ILE A 530 -1.44 16.41 -30.95
C ILE A 530 0.03 16.68 -30.63
N LEU A 531 0.65 17.63 -31.34
CA LEU A 531 2.07 17.94 -31.22
C LEU A 531 2.40 18.93 -30.09
N ASP A 532 1.40 19.67 -29.60
CA ASP A 532 1.58 20.56 -28.45
C ASP A 532 1.61 19.76 -27.15
N ALA A 533 2.72 19.82 -26.42
CA ALA A 533 2.88 19.15 -25.12
C ALA A 533 2.06 19.80 -24.00
N GLY A 534 1.61 21.05 -24.19
CA GLY A 534 0.78 21.77 -23.23
C GLY A 534 -0.51 21.03 -22.87
N VAL A 535 -1.05 20.22 -23.79
CA VAL A 535 -2.30 19.47 -23.57
C VAL A 535 -2.15 18.33 -22.56
N ALA A 536 -0.92 17.88 -22.28
CA ALA A 536 -0.66 16.74 -21.40
C ALA A 536 -0.34 17.16 -19.95
N ILE A 537 -0.01 18.42 -19.71
CA ILE A 537 0.53 18.90 -18.43
C ILE A 537 -0.43 18.58 -17.28
N GLY A 538 0.10 18.01 -16.20
CA GLY A 538 -0.54 18.02 -14.88
C GLY A 538 -0.26 16.77 -14.06
N LEU A 539 -0.58 15.58 -14.58
CA LEU A 539 -0.31 14.30 -13.90
C LEU A 539 0.79 13.54 -14.64
N GLY A 540 1.82 13.08 -13.92
CA GLY A 540 2.97 12.39 -14.54
C GLY A 540 2.58 11.14 -15.33
N TYR A 541 1.51 10.44 -14.93
CA TYR A 541 0.94 9.35 -15.71
C TYR A 541 0.45 9.81 -17.10
N GLY A 542 -0.34 10.89 -17.18
CA GLY A 542 -0.83 11.45 -18.45
C GLY A 542 0.31 11.95 -19.33
N GLU A 543 1.27 12.65 -18.74
CA GLU A 543 2.49 13.10 -19.40
C GLU A 543 3.26 11.91 -19.99
N SER A 544 3.42 10.81 -19.26
CA SER A 544 4.13 9.62 -19.74
C SER A 544 3.45 8.97 -20.94
N LYS A 545 2.12 8.94 -20.97
CA LYS A 545 1.32 8.43 -22.09
C LYS A 545 1.49 9.31 -23.32
N TYR A 546 1.38 10.63 -23.16
CA TYR A 546 1.61 11.61 -24.21
C TYR A 546 3.01 11.52 -24.82
N VAL A 547 4.05 11.38 -23.99
CA VAL A 547 5.44 11.21 -24.45
C VAL A 547 5.54 10.01 -25.40
N LEU A 548 4.91 8.89 -25.09
CA LEU A 548 4.93 7.73 -25.99
C LEU A 548 4.10 7.93 -27.26
N GLU A 549 2.95 8.61 -27.20
CA GLU A 549 2.20 8.99 -28.42
C GLU A 549 3.11 9.79 -29.38
N ARG A 550 3.91 10.71 -28.84
CA ARG A 550 4.85 11.53 -29.62
C ARG A 550 6.04 10.74 -30.17
N ILE A 551 6.59 9.81 -29.40
CA ILE A 551 7.66 8.92 -29.87
C ILE A 551 7.13 8.01 -30.99
N LEU A 552 5.92 7.47 -30.85
CA LEU A 552 5.29 6.64 -31.89
C LEU A 552 5.03 7.43 -33.17
N ALA A 553 4.53 8.67 -33.05
CA ALA A 553 4.34 9.55 -34.20
C ALA A 553 5.65 9.85 -34.96
N ALA A 554 6.79 9.86 -34.26
CA ALA A 554 8.12 10.06 -34.83
C ALA A 554 8.86 8.75 -35.19
N SER A 555 8.21 7.59 -35.05
CA SER A 555 8.87 6.29 -35.17
C SER A 555 8.87 5.68 -36.57
N ASP A 556 8.13 6.28 -37.52
CA ASP A 556 7.94 5.84 -38.90
C ASP A 556 7.31 4.45 -39.10
N ILE A 557 7.03 3.70 -38.02
CA ILE A 557 6.26 2.46 -38.10
C ILE A 557 4.75 2.76 -38.11
N PRO A 558 3.94 1.95 -38.81
CA PRO A 558 2.48 2.05 -38.74
C PRO A 558 2.01 1.90 -37.28
N SER A 559 1.52 2.99 -36.67
CA SER A 559 1.16 3.01 -35.26
C SER A 559 -0.20 3.64 -35.00
N CYS A 560 -0.83 3.22 -33.91
CA CYS A 560 -2.10 3.75 -33.43
C CYS A 560 -2.08 3.84 -31.90
N SER A 561 -2.37 5.03 -31.37
CA SER A 561 -2.53 5.24 -29.93
C SER A 561 -4.01 5.35 -29.61
N ILE A 562 -4.49 4.46 -28.75
CA ILE A 562 -5.90 4.39 -28.36
C ILE A 562 -6.03 5.06 -26.99
N ARG A 563 -6.60 6.27 -26.93
CA ARG A 563 -6.79 7.01 -25.68
C ARG A 563 -7.99 6.46 -24.91
N ILE A 564 -7.72 5.57 -23.95
CA ILE A 564 -8.75 4.88 -23.20
C ILE A 564 -9.22 5.75 -22.02
N GLY A 565 -10.53 5.79 -21.79
CA GLY A 565 -11.15 6.43 -20.64
C GLY A 565 -11.15 5.52 -19.40
N GLN A 566 -12.18 5.65 -18.58
CA GLN A 566 -12.37 4.74 -17.44
C GLN A 566 -12.69 3.33 -17.95
N VAL A 567 -11.78 2.38 -17.70
CA VAL A 567 -12.09 0.95 -17.88
C VAL A 567 -12.99 0.52 -16.73
N CYS A 568 -14.09 -0.14 -17.06
CA CYS A 568 -15.09 -0.62 -16.11
C CYS A 568 -15.26 -2.15 -16.21
N GLY A 569 -16.17 -2.70 -15.40
CA GLY A 569 -16.49 -4.13 -15.41
C GLY A 569 -16.97 -4.60 -16.78
N GLY A 570 -16.40 -5.72 -17.27
CA GLY A 570 -16.73 -6.27 -18.58
C GLY A 570 -18.13 -6.89 -18.65
N GLU A 571 -18.70 -6.96 -19.84
CA GLU A 571 -20.09 -7.44 -20.09
C GLU A 571 -20.39 -8.85 -19.55
N LEU A 572 -19.40 -9.75 -19.57
CA LEU A 572 -19.60 -11.16 -19.21
C LEU A 572 -19.86 -11.38 -17.72
N SER A 573 -19.16 -10.67 -16.85
CA SER A 573 -19.15 -10.93 -15.39
C SER A 573 -19.36 -9.68 -14.56
N GLY A 574 -19.29 -8.49 -15.16
CA GLY A 574 -19.23 -7.22 -14.43
C GLY A 574 -17.97 -7.06 -13.58
N ALA A 575 -16.97 -7.95 -13.71
CA ALA A 575 -15.80 -7.97 -12.85
C ALA A 575 -14.99 -6.67 -12.98
N TRP A 576 -14.99 -5.88 -11.91
CA TRP A 576 -14.26 -4.63 -11.78
C TRP A 576 -13.26 -4.75 -10.63
N SER A 577 -12.03 -4.29 -10.87
CA SER A 577 -11.00 -4.08 -9.86
C SER A 577 -11.53 -3.32 -8.63
N MET A 578 -11.59 -3.98 -7.48
CA MET A 578 -12.06 -3.39 -6.21
C MET A 578 -11.11 -2.34 -5.62
N THR A 579 -9.92 -2.16 -6.23
CA THR A 579 -8.96 -1.11 -5.86
C THR A 579 -9.14 0.15 -6.70
N ASP A 580 -10.05 0.16 -7.68
CA ASP A 580 -10.37 1.35 -8.48
C ASP A 580 -11.29 2.28 -7.69
N TRP A 581 -11.23 3.59 -7.99
CA TRP A 581 -11.96 4.61 -7.24
C TRP A 581 -13.49 4.41 -7.24
N VAL A 582 -14.08 3.92 -8.35
CA VAL A 582 -15.55 3.70 -8.43
C VAL A 582 -16.00 2.56 -7.51
N PRO A 583 -15.46 1.32 -7.61
CA PRO A 583 -15.82 0.27 -6.66
C PRO A 583 -15.52 0.61 -5.20
N ILE A 584 -14.41 1.32 -4.92
CA ILE A 584 -14.11 1.81 -3.56
C ILE A 584 -15.23 2.75 -3.09
N MET A 585 -15.59 3.76 -3.90
CA MET A 585 -16.65 4.71 -3.57
C MET A 585 -17.98 4.00 -3.32
N VAL A 586 -18.40 3.10 -4.21
CA VAL A 586 -19.65 2.34 -4.05
C VAL A 586 -19.62 1.48 -2.80
N LYS A 587 -18.52 0.75 -2.55
CA LYS A 587 -18.36 -0.09 -1.35
C LYS A 587 -18.44 0.75 -0.08
N THR A 588 -17.76 1.89 -0.04
CA THR A 588 -17.82 2.82 1.11
C THR A 588 -19.23 3.37 1.29
N SER A 589 -19.93 3.71 0.21
CA SER A 589 -21.29 4.21 0.27
C SER A 589 -22.31 3.21 0.81
N LEU A 590 -22.12 1.91 0.57
CA LEU A 590 -22.94 0.87 1.19
C LEU A 590 -22.76 0.85 2.72
N SER A 591 -21.52 1.00 3.21
CA SER A 591 -21.26 1.07 4.65
C SER A 591 -21.80 2.34 5.29
N LEU A 592 -21.76 3.47 4.57
CA LEU A 592 -22.20 4.77 5.07
C LEU A 592 -23.70 5.05 4.87
N ASN A 593 -24.43 4.20 4.13
CA ASN A 593 -25.78 4.48 3.62
C ASN A 593 -25.91 5.86 2.94
N ALA A 594 -24.83 6.31 2.30
CA ALA A 594 -24.75 7.61 1.66
C ALA A 594 -23.79 7.56 0.46
N LEU A 595 -24.21 8.16 -0.65
CA LEU A 595 -23.32 8.44 -1.79
C LEU A 595 -22.79 9.87 -1.66
N PRO A 596 -21.49 10.11 -1.96
CA PRO A 596 -20.97 11.46 -1.95
C PRO A 596 -21.71 12.31 -2.98
N ASN A 597 -22.07 13.53 -2.58
CA ASN A 597 -22.59 14.53 -3.50
C ASN A 597 -21.42 15.07 -4.34
N ALA A 598 -20.96 14.26 -5.30
CA ALA A 598 -19.86 14.59 -6.18
C ALA A 598 -20.35 15.51 -7.32
N LYS A 599 -19.85 16.74 -7.34
CA LYS A 599 -19.97 17.64 -8.51
C LYS A 599 -18.75 17.42 -9.41
N GLY A 600 -18.97 16.95 -10.63
CA GLY A 600 -17.91 16.65 -11.59
C GLY A 600 -18.40 16.70 -13.04
N VAL A 601 -17.48 16.65 -13.99
CA VAL A 601 -17.77 16.71 -15.43
C VAL A 601 -18.31 15.36 -15.90
N ARG A 602 -19.53 15.35 -16.43
CA ARG A 602 -20.10 14.19 -17.12
C ARG A 602 -19.55 14.19 -18.55
N THR A 603 -18.53 13.39 -18.83
CA THR A 603 -18.16 13.08 -20.22
C THR A 603 -19.21 12.12 -20.79
N SER A 604 -20.31 12.69 -21.28
CA SER A 604 -21.25 11.95 -22.12
C SER A 604 -20.61 11.77 -23.49
N PHE A 605 -20.28 10.54 -23.85
CA PHE A 605 -19.98 10.18 -25.22
C PHE A 605 -21.31 10.07 -25.97
N ALA A 606 -21.49 10.90 -26.99
CA ALA A 606 -22.55 10.75 -27.98
C ALA A 606 -22.07 9.84 -29.12
#